data_AF-A0A917TVL7-F1
#
_entry.id   AF-A0A917TVL7-F1
#
_cell.length_a   1.000
_cell.length_b   1.000
_cell.length_c   1.000
_cell.angle_alpha   90.00
_cell.angle_beta   90.00
_cell.angle_gamma   90.00
#
_symmetry.space_group_name_H-M   'P 1'
#
loop_
_entity.id
_entity.type
_entity.pdbx_description
1 polymer ?
#
loop_
_entity_poly.entity_id
_entity_poly.type
_entity_poly.pdbx_seq_one_letter_code
_entity_poly.pdbx_strand_id
1 'polypeptide(L)' 'MRFSPLVMATVYFLVGVAFTYFGIQSIEDTVWNMMTILMAIFATFDFAISFRLIRLHIRIKKAMNSKK' A
#
# COMPACT_ATOMS: atom_id res chain seq x y z
N MET A 1 4.87 20.17 -6.87
CA MET A 1 4.04 19.23 -7.66
C MET A 1 2.91 18.72 -6.77
N ARG A 2 1.63 18.95 -7.13
CA ARG A 2 0.50 18.39 -6.37
C ARG A 2 0.30 16.94 -6.81
N PHE A 3 1.00 16.00 -6.17
CA PHE A 3 0.74 14.58 -6.40
C PHE A 3 -0.70 14.29 -5.99
N SER A 4 -1.52 13.83 -6.94
CA SER A 4 -2.91 13.45 -6.66
C SER A 4 -2.90 12.32 -5.61
N PRO A 5 -3.77 12.37 -4.58
CA PRO A 5 -3.85 11.32 -3.55
C PRO A 5 -4.03 9.91 -4.14
N LEU A 6 -4.63 9.80 -5.33
CA LEU A 6 -4.75 8.54 -6.07
C LEU A 6 -3.42 8.00 -6.59
N VAL A 7 -2.59 8.88 -7.19
CA VAL A 7 -1.30 8.47 -7.75
C VAL A 7 -0.41 7.92 -6.63
N MET A 8 -0.40 8.58 -5.48
CA MET A 8 0.32 8.08 -4.31
C MET A 8 -0.26 6.75 -3.81
N ALA A 9 -1.58 6.58 -3.76
CA ALA A 9 -2.18 5.32 -3.37
C ALA A 9 -1.76 4.15 -4.27
N THR A 10 -1.70 4.37 -5.58
CA THR A 10 -1.25 3.37 -6.55
C THR A 10 0.23 3.04 -6.36
N VAL A 11 1.08 4.03 -6.13
CA VAL A 11 2.52 3.79 -5.86
C VAL A 11 2.70 2.94 -4.61
N TYR A 12 2.07 3.33 -3.49
CA TYR A 12 2.15 2.53 -2.24
C TYR A 12 1.61 1.11 -2.44
N PHE A 13 0.54 0.93 -3.22
CA PHE A 13 0.02 -0.40 -3.54
C PHE A 13 1.04 -1.25 -4.30
N LEU A 14 1.67 -0.68 -5.34
CA LEU A 14 2.67 -1.38 -6.16
C LEU A 14 3.92 -1.72 -5.35
N VAL A 15 4.36 -0.82 -4.48
CA VAL A 15 5.49 -1.05 -3.58
C VAL A 15 5.16 -2.17 -2.59
N GLY A 16 3.95 -2.18 -2.01
CA GLY A 16 3.50 -3.26 -1.13
C GLY A 16 3.49 -4.63 -1.83
N VAL A 17 3.01 -4.69 -3.08
CA VAL A 17 3.07 -5.91 -3.91
C VAL A 17 4.51 -6.35 -4.16
N ALA A 18 5.41 -5.41 -4.45
CA ALA A 18 6.83 -5.72 -4.64
C ALA A 18 7.46 -6.28 -3.36
N PHE A 19 7.17 -5.70 -2.18
CA PHE A 19 7.64 -6.25 -0.91
C PHE A 19 7.07 -7.64 -0.62
N THR A 20 5.80 -7.90 -0.94
CA THR A 20 5.25 -9.26 -0.85
C THR A 20 6.00 -10.24 -1.77
N TYR A 21 6.29 -9.84 -3.01
CA TYR A 21 7.06 -10.66 -3.95
C TYR A 21 8.48 -10.96 -3.43
N PHE A 22 9.20 -9.95 -2.95
CA PHE A 22 10.52 -10.14 -2.36
C PHE A 22 10.48 -10.96 -1.07
N GLY A 23 9.43 -10.81 -0.25
CA GLY A 23 9.23 -11.62 0.95
C GLY A 23 9.06 -13.10 0.64
N ILE A 24 8.33 -13.43 -0.43
CA ILE A 24 8.19 -14.81 -0.92
C ILE A 24 9.53 -15.36 -1.42
N GLN A 25 10.29 -14.56 -2.17
CA GLN A 25 11.61 -14.98 -2.66
C GLN A 25 12.66 -15.12 -1.54
N SER A 26 12.42 -14.50 -0.38
CA SER A 26 13.29 -14.61 0.80
C SER A 26 12.99 -15.84 1.67
N ILE A 27 12.02 -16.67 1.26
CA ILE A 27 11.71 -17.92 1.98
C ILE A 27 12.84 -18.90 1.69
N GLU A 28 13.60 -19.24 2.73
CA GLU A 28 14.59 -20.31 2.70
C GLU A 28 13.91 -21.61 3.17
N ASP A 29 14.07 -21.98 4.44
CA ASP A 29 13.46 -23.20 4.99
C ASP A 29 12.04 -22.98 5.53
N THR A 30 11.76 -21.77 6.03
CA THR A 30 10.46 -21.44 6.61
C THR A 30 10.07 -19.98 6.35
N VAL A 31 8.77 -19.72 6.40
CA VAL A 31 8.19 -18.37 6.31
C VAL A 31 8.53 -17.49 7.52
N TRP A 32 9.08 -18.08 8.60
CA TRP A 32 9.42 -17.40 9.85
C TRP A 32 10.82 -16.79 9.85
N ASN A 33 11.52 -16.80 8.71
CA ASN A 33 12.79 -16.09 8.59
C ASN A 33 12.56 -14.58 8.84
N MET A 34 13.51 -13.96 9.56
CA MET A 34 13.51 -12.53 9.86
C MET A 34 13.28 -11.67 8.62
N MET A 35 13.89 -12.02 7.47
CA MET A 35 13.73 -11.26 6.22
C MET A 35 12.28 -11.31 5.72
N THR A 36 11.66 -12.48 5.68
CA THR A 36 10.27 -12.65 5.24
C THR A 36 9.29 -11.89 6.13
N ILE A 37 9.51 -11.92 7.46
CA ILE A 37 8.69 -11.15 8.41
C ILE A 37 8.86 -9.64 8.20
N LEU A 38 10.10 -9.17 8.02
CA LEU A 38 10.40 -7.76 7.76
C LEU A 38 9.70 -7.27 6.48
N MET A 39 9.79 -8.06 5.40
CA MET A 39 9.12 -7.78 4.13
C MET A 39 7.59 -7.74 4.29
N ALA A 40 7.01 -8.66 5.07
CA ALA A 40 5.58 -8.68 5.35
C ALA A 40 5.11 -7.46 6.16
N ILE A 41 5.92 -7.00 7.13
CA ILE A 41 5.64 -5.79 7.91
C ILE A 41 5.63 -4.57 6.99
N PHE A 42 6.64 -4.39 6.13
CA PHE A 42 6.67 -3.28 5.19
C PHE A 42 5.49 -3.30 4.22
N ALA A 43 5.23 -4.46 3.60
CA ALA A 43 4.06 -4.64 2.74
C ALA A 43 2.74 -4.26 3.45
N THR A 44 2.58 -4.63 4.72
CA THR A 44 1.39 -4.29 5.51
C THR A 44 1.22 -2.78 5.67
N PHE A 45 2.29 -2.04 5.95
CA PHE A 45 2.24 -0.59 6.05
C PHE A 45 1.90 0.07 4.71
N ASP A 46 2.52 -0.39 3.62
CA ASP A 46 2.27 0.11 2.27
C ASP A 46 0.80 -0.08 1.86
N PHE A 47 0.25 -1.28 2.08
CA PHE A 47 -1.18 -1.54 1.84
C PHE A 47 -2.08 -0.67 2.72
N ALA A 48 -1.79 -0.54 4.01
CA ALA A 48 -2.57 0.29 4.92
C ALA A 48 -2.62 1.76 4.49
N ILE A 49 -1.48 2.32 4.06
CA ILE A 49 -1.38 3.69 3.54
C ILE A 49 -2.16 3.81 2.22
N SER A 50 -2.00 2.86 1.31
CA SER A 50 -2.76 2.84 0.04
C SER A 50 -4.27 2.85 0.28
N PHE A 51 -4.78 1.96 1.14
CA PHE A 51 -6.21 1.92 1.51
C PHE A 51 -6.69 3.22 2.17
N ARG A 52 -5.84 3.87 2.98
CA ARG A 52 -6.16 5.16 3.60
C ARG A 52 -6.29 6.25 2.54
N LEU A 53 -5.40 6.30 1.56
CA LEU A 53 -5.40 7.28 0.48
C LEU A 53 -6.58 7.08 -0.48
N ILE A 54 -6.93 5.84 -0.81
CA ILE A 54 -8.13 5.52 -1.62
C ILE A 54 -9.39 6.01 -0.91
N ARG A 55 -9.54 5.71 0.40
CA ARG A 55 -10.67 6.19 1.20
C ARG A 55 -10.74 7.72 1.25
N LEU A 56 -9.59 8.38 1.39
CA LEU A 56 -9.51 9.84 1.36
C LEU A 56 -9.99 10.39 0.01
N HIS A 57 -9.54 9.81 -1.11
CA HIS A 57 -9.98 10.23 -2.43
C HIS A 57 -11.50 10.09 -2.62
N ILE A 58 -12.07 8.96 -2.20
CA ILE A 58 -13.52 8.72 -2.29
C ILE A 58 -14.28 9.75 -1.44
N ARG A 59 -13.82 10.05 -0.22
CA ARG A 59 -14.44 11.06 0.65
C ARG A 59 -14.40 12.47 0.03
N ILE A 60 -13.26 12.86 -0.53
CA ILE A 60 -13.11 14.17 -1.20
C ILE A 60 -14.05 14.26 -2.40
N LYS A 61 -14.11 13.20 -3.24
CA LYS A 61 -15.00 13.14 -4.41
C LYS A 61 -16.48 13.21 -4.02
N LYS A 62 -16.87 12.51 -2.95
CA LYS A 62 -18.24 12.54 -2.41
C LYS A 62 -18.61 13.93 -1.87
N ALA A 63 -17.71 14.59 -1.14
CA ALA A 63 -17.93 15.94 -0.62
C ALA A 63 -18.05 16.98 -1.75
N MET A 64 -17.29 16.84 -2.84
CA MET A 64 -17.44 17.67 -4.03
C MET A 64 -18.79 17.46 -4.74
N ASN A 65 -19.22 16.20 -4.91
CA ASN A 65 -20.47 15.90 -5.60
C ASN A 65 -21.72 16.26 -4.78
N SER A 66 -21.65 16.27 -3.45
CA SER A 66 -22.78 16.67 -2.59
C SER A 66 -23.02 18.17 -2.54
N LYS A 67 -22.09 18.99 -3.06
CA LYS A 67 -22.22 20.45 -3.16
C LYS A 67 -22.72 20.93 -4.53
N LYS A 68 -22.98 20.01 -5.46
CA LYS A 68 -23.51 20.31 -6.80
C LYS A 68 -24.96 19.87 -6.88
#